data_AF-A0A8T5KCA0-F1
#
_entry.id   AF-A0A8T5KCA0-F1
#
_cell.length_a   1.000
_cell.length_b   1.000
_cell.length_c   1.000
_cell.angle_alpha   90.00
_cell.angle_beta   90.00
_cell.angle_gamma   90.00
#
_symmetry.space_group_name_H-M   'P 1'
#
loop_
_entity.id
_entity.type
_entity.pdbx_description
1 polymer ?
#
loop_
_entity_poly.entity_id
_entity_poly.type
_entity_poly.pdbx_seq_one_letter_code
_entity_poly.pdbx_strand_id
1 'polypeptide(L)'
;MFCTECGKKNQGTAKFCFGCGQPLAGRSGPTGQAGPAQGQASYARQPQSAGKSRTSGKNGGYGLGLFCLVAGLLTTLDGGVGPYAVVGVLVGTMILIATALGK
;
A
#
# COMPACT_ATOMS: atom_id res chain seq x y z
N MET A 1 6.97 -16.55 -20.80
CA MET A 1 8.43 -16.75 -20.64
C MET A 1 8.74 -17.23 -19.23
N PHE A 2 9.88 -17.88 -19.01
CA PHE A 2 10.32 -18.27 -17.67
C PHE A 2 11.45 -17.35 -17.22
N CYS A 3 11.46 -16.99 -15.94
CA CYS A 3 12.53 -16.18 -15.36
C CYS A 3 13.81 -17.03 -15.26
N THR A 4 14.94 -16.52 -15.75
CA THR A 4 16.25 -17.19 -15.64
C THR A 4 16.77 -17.22 -14.20
N GLU A 5 16.34 -16.26 -13.38
CA GLU A 5 16.84 -16.09 -12.01
C GLU A 5 16.11 -16.99 -11.00
N CYS A 6 14.80 -17.23 -11.19
CA CYS A 6 14.00 -17.98 -10.21
C CYS A 6 13.06 -19.04 -10.82
N GLY A 7 13.09 -19.24 -12.14
CA GLY A 7 12.29 -20.25 -12.83
C GLY A 7 10.79 -19.95 -12.92
N LYS A 8 10.29 -18.84 -12.36
CA LYS A 8 8.84 -18.55 -12.40
C LYS A 8 8.35 -18.27 -13.82
N LYS A 9 7.20 -18.85 -14.17
CA LYS A 9 6.47 -18.54 -15.41
C LYS A 9 5.88 -17.13 -15.32
N ASN A 10 6.22 -16.29 -16.29
CA ASN A 10 5.79 -14.91 -16.43
C ASN A 10 5.12 -14.69 -17.81
N GLN A 11 4.27 -13.67 -17.89
CA GLN A 11 3.68 -13.22 -19.15
C GLN A 11 4.76 -12.73 -20.12
N GLY A 12 4.56 -12.92 -21.43
CA GLY A 12 5.54 -12.50 -22.44
C GLY A 12 5.76 -10.99 -22.53
N THR A 13 4.79 -10.20 -22.06
CA THR A 13 4.85 -8.73 -22.01
C THR A 13 5.35 -8.19 -20.67
N ALA A 14 5.62 -9.05 -19.69
CA ALA A 14 6.07 -8.63 -18.37
C ALA A 14 7.48 -8.04 -18.44
N LYS A 15 7.66 -6.83 -17.91
CA LYS A 15 8.98 -6.18 -17.82
C LYS A 15 9.85 -6.72 -16.67
N PHE A 16 9.20 -7.23 -15.63
CA PHE A 16 9.83 -7.74 -14.41
C PHE A 16 9.21 -9.07 -13.99
N CYS A 17 9.95 -9.87 -13.25
CA CYS A 17 9.49 -11.15 -12.72
C CYS A 17 8.57 -10.95 -11.50
N PHE A 18 7.37 -11.54 -11.53
CA PHE A 18 6.44 -11.52 -10.39
C PHE A 18 6.89 -12.36 -9.18
N GLY A 19 7.96 -13.16 -9.32
CA GLY A 19 8.49 -14.00 -8.25
C GLY A 19 9.65 -13.34 -7.51
N CYS A 20 10.65 -12.85 -8.25
CA CYS A 20 11.88 -12.33 -7.67
C CYS A 20 12.15 -10.84 -7.97
N GLY A 21 11.29 -10.18 -8.75
CA GLY A 21 11.43 -8.77 -9.11
C GLY A 21 12.49 -8.45 -10.18
N GLN A 22 13.31 -9.43 -10.59
CA GLN A 22 14.35 -9.22 -11.61
C GLN A 22 13.77 -8.86 -12.98
N PRO A 23 14.45 -7.99 -13.76
CA PRO A 23 13.99 -7.62 -15.09
C PRO A 23 14.00 -8.84 -16.02
N LEU A 24 12.95 -8.99 -16.81
CA LEU A 24 12.88 -10.06 -17.79
C LEU A 24 13.48 -9.54 -19.10
N ALA A 25 14.57 -10.16 -19.53
CA ALA A 25 15.29 -9.80 -20.75
C ALA A 25 14.39 -10.01 -21.97
N GLY A 26 13.60 -9.00 -22.31
CA GLY A 26 12.62 -9.05 -23.41
C GLY A 26 12.28 -7.71 -24.04
N ARG A 27 12.84 -6.60 -23.53
CA ARG A 27 12.88 -5.31 -24.23
C ARG A 27 14.14 -4.56 -23.81
N SER A 28 15.23 -4.89 -24.48
CA SER A 28 16.35 -3.97 -24.67
C SER A 28 15.82 -2.77 -25.46
N GLY A 29 15.38 -1.72 -24.74
CA GLY A 29 15.74 -0.38 -25.21
C GLY A 29 17.26 -0.29 -25.20
N PRO A 30 17.89 0.51 -26.07
CA PRO A 30 19.32 0.48 -26.28
C PRO A 30 20.03 0.70 -24.94
N THR A 31 21.01 -0.17 -24.72
CA THR A 31 21.93 -0.23 -23.61
C THR A 31 22.48 1.16 -23.26
N GLY A 32 21.89 1.82 -22.26
CA GLY A 32 22.48 2.98 -21.60
C GLY A 32 23.51 2.50 -20.59
N GLN A 33 24.74 2.33 -21.07
CA GLN A 33 25.90 2.00 -20.26
C GLN A 33 26.17 3.08 -19.19
N ALA A 34 26.77 2.64 -18.10
CA ALA A 34 27.11 3.38 -16.89
C ALA A 34 27.78 4.75 -17.14
N GLY A 35 27.26 5.79 -16.48
CA GLY A 35 27.97 7.05 -16.25
C GLY A 35 28.56 7.08 -14.83
N PRO A 36 29.84 7.46 -14.64
CA PRO A 36 30.48 7.52 -13.32
C PRO A 36 29.97 8.70 -12.48
N ALA A 37 30.08 8.52 -11.16
CA ALA A 37 29.66 9.44 -10.10
C ALA A 37 30.11 10.89 -10.32
N GLN A 38 29.13 11.80 -10.29
CA GLN A 38 29.28 13.24 -10.09
C GLN A 38 28.01 13.67 -9.34
N GLY A 39 27.98 14.27 -8.15
CA GLY A 39 28.94 14.80 -7.21
C GLY A 39 28.03 15.44 -6.15
N GLN A 40 28.14 15.05 -4.88
CA GLN A 40 27.25 15.53 -3.83
C GLN A 40 27.53 17.03 -3.59
N ALA A 41 26.67 17.89 -4.13
CA ALA A 41 26.67 19.30 -3.81
C ALA A 41 26.26 19.45 -2.34
N SER A 42 27.21 19.96 -1.56
CA SER A 42 27.13 20.22 -0.14
C SER A 42 25.81 20.87 0.27
N TYR A 43 25.15 20.21 1.20
CA TYR A 43 24.12 20.69 2.10
C TYR A 43 24.33 22.17 2.49
N ALA A 44 23.67 23.08 1.79
CA ALA A 44 23.18 24.28 2.45
C ALA A 44 22.09 23.81 3.42
N ARG A 45 22.37 23.79 4.73
CA ARG A 45 21.32 23.67 5.76
C ARG A 45 20.30 24.77 5.51
N GLN A 46 19.11 24.39 5.06
CA GLN A 46 17.96 25.29 5.08
C GLN A 46 17.41 25.28 6.51
N PRO A 47 17.28 26.44 7.19
CA PRO A 47 16.67 26.49 8.51
C PRO A 47 15.20 26.06 8.41
N GLN A 48 14.85 25.04 9.19
CA GLN A 48 13.48 24.55 9.34
C GLN A 48 12.73 25.55 10.23
N SER A 49 12.22 26.62 9.64
CA SER A 49 11.21 27.45 10.27
C SER A 49 9.82 26.88 9.96
N ALA A 50 9.07 26.67 11.04
CA ALA A 50 7.78 26.02 11.10
C ALA A 50 6.78 26.55 10.07
N GLY A 51 6.38 25.69 9.13
CA GLY A 51 5.24 25.89 8.25
C GLY A 51 4.46 24.59 8.16
N LYS A 52 3.33 24.51 8.85
CA LYS A 52 2.40 23.37 8.81
C LYS A 52 1.86 23.24 7.38
N SER A 53 2.45 22.37 6.58
CA SER A 53 1.96 22.07 5.24
C SER A 53 0.64 21.32 5.32
N ARG A 54 -0.46 22.08 5.31
CA ARG A 54 -1.78 21.57 4.95
C ARG A 54 -1.90 21.67 3.43
N THR A 55 -1.35 20.71 2.70
CA THR A 55 -1.78 20.49 1.32
C THR A 55 -3.08 19.71 1.34
N SER A 56 -4.15 20.49 1.47
CA SER A 56 -5.51 20.14 1.08
C SER A 56 -5.54 19.84 -0.42
N GLY A 57 -5.26 18.60 -0.80
CA GLY A 57 -5.50 18.06 -2.14
C GLY A 57 -6.90 17.50 -2.25
N LYS A 58 -7.90 18.36 -2.48
CA LYS A 58 -9.17 17.95 -3.10
C LYS A 58 -8.82 17.54 -4.53
N ASN A 59 -8.91 16.24 -4.85
CA ASN A 59 -9.30 15.64 -6.14
C ASN A 59 -9.13 14.12 -6.07
N GLY A 60 -10.23 13.35 -6.02
CA GLY A 60 -10.21 11.88 -6.22
C GLY A 60 -10.86 11.01 -5.15
N GLY A 61 -11.90 11.49 -4.46
CA GLY A 61 -12.58 10.80 -3.35
C GLY A 61 -13.46 9.59 -3.72
N TYR A 62 -13.23 8.92 -4.86
CA TYR A 62 -13.94 7.69 -5.23
C TYR A 62 -13.12 6.43 -5.01
N GLY A 63 -11.78 6.53 -4.91
CA GLY A 63 -10.92 5.36 -4.74
C GLY A 63 -11.11 4.67 -3.39
N LEU A 64 -11.10 5.45 -2.30
CA LEU A 64 -11.30 4.90 -0.95
C LEU A 64 -12.77 4.51 -0.72
N GLY A 65 -13.72 5.29 -1.23
CA GLY A 65 -15.15 5.02 -1.09
C GLY A 65 -15.59 3.78 -1.85
N LEU A 66 -15.21 3.63 -3.12
CA LEU A 66 -15.52 2.46 -3.95
C LEU A 66 -14.84 1.20 -3.40
N PHE A 67 -13.60 1.33 -2.91
CA PHE A 67 -12.89 0.23 -2.28
C PHE A 67 -13.59 -0.25 -0.99
N CYS A 68 -14.02 0.68 -0.12
CA CYS A 68 -14.76 0.33 1.10
C CYS A 68 -16.15 -0.25 0.81
N LEU A 69 -16.85 0.23 -0.22
CA LEU A 69 -18.15 -0.31 -0.63
C LEU A 69 -18.01 -1.74 -1.18
N VAL A 70 -17.02 -1.99 -2.04
CA VAL A 70 -16.76 -3.32 -2.61
C VAL A 70 -16.25 -4.28 -1.53
N ALA A 71 -15.35 -3.85 -0.66
CA ALA A 71 -14.86 -4.68 0.46
C ALA A 71 -15.99 -4.99 1.46
N GLY A 72 -16.83 -4.01 1.78
CA GLY A 72 -18.00 -4.20 2.64
C GLY A 72 -19.02 -5.17 2.06
N LEU A 73 -19.29 -5.07 0.75
CA LEU A 73 -20.20 -5.99 0.06
C LEU A 73 -19.63 -7.42 -0.03
N LEU A 74 -18.31 -7.58 -0.25
CA LEU A 74 -17.68 -8.90 -0.19
C LEU A 74 -17.80 -9.51 1.22
N THR A 75 -17.65 -8.71 2.29
CA THR A 75 -17.78 -9.22 3.67
C THR A 75 -19.20 -9.62 4.06
N THR A 76 -20.24 -9.06 3.43
CA THR A 76 -21.63 -9.44 3.71
C THR A 76 -22.10 -10.65 2.89
N LEU A 77 -21.45 -10.94 1.76
CA LEU A 77 -21.79 -12.07 0.89
C LEU A 77 -21.21 -13.41 1.37
N ASP A 78 -20.16 -13.42 2.19
CA ASP A 78 -19.51 -14.65 2.68
C ASP A 78 -20.14 -15.22 3.97
N GLY A 79 -21.24 -14.64 4.47
CA GLY A 79 -21.98 -15.16 5.64
C GLY A 79 -21.19 -15.18 6.97
N GLY A 80 -19.97 -14.63 6.98
CA GLY A 80 -19.13 -14.56 8.15
C GLY A 80 -19.33 -13.25 8.89
N VAL A 81 -20.22 -13.24 9.89
CA VAL A 81 -19.94 -12.44 11.09
C VAL A 81 -18.64 -13.03 11.67
N GLY A 82 -17.51 -12.51 11.19
CA GLY A 82 -16.20 -12.96 11.65
C GLY A 82 -16.09 -12.79 13.17
N PRO A 83 -15.19 -13.54 13.84
CA PRO A 83 -15.03 -13.50 15.30
C PRO A 83 -14.83 -12.08 15.83
N TYR A 84 -14.34 -11.15 14.99
CA TYR A 84 -14.18 -9.74 15.28
C TYR A 84 -15.48 -8.98 15.58
N ALA A 85 -16.61 -9.35 14.97
CA ALA A 85 -17.90 -8.71 15.27
C ALA A 85 -18.40 -9.10 16.67
N VAL A 86 -18.27 -10.39 17.03
CA VAL A 86 -18.63 -10.90 18.36
C VAL A 86 -17.71 -10.32 19.44
N VAL A 87 -16.40 -10.30 19.19
CA VAL A 87 -15.43 -9.70 20.09
C VAL A 87 -15.70 -8.20 20.26
N GLY A 88 -16.03 -7.48 19.18
CA GLY A 88 -16.38 -6.06 19.24
C GLY A 88 -17.61 -5.77 20.09
N VAL A 89 -18.67 -6.58 19.98
CA VAL A 89 -19.89 -6.44 20.78
C VAL A 89 -19.64 -6.77 22.25
N LEU A 90 -18.88 -7.83 22.56
CA LEU A 90 -18.54 -8.20 23.93
C LEU A 90 -17.67 -7.14 24.62
N VAL A 91 -16.62 -6.66 23.95
CA VAL A 91 -15.74 -5.63 24.50
C VAL A 91 -16.49 -4.29 24.64
N GLY A 92 -17.30 -3.92 23.65
CA GLY A 92 -18.09 -2.68 23.70
C GLY A 92 -19.13 -2.68 24.82
N THR A 93 -19.84 -3.79 25.02
CA THR A 93 -20.82 -3.93 26.11
C THR A 93 -20.16 -3.96 27.48
N MET A 94 -19.00 -4.63 27.64
CA MET A 94 -18.24 -4.61 28.90
C MET A 94 -17.77 -3.20 29.28
N ILE A 95 -17.26 -2.42 28.31
CA ILE A 95 -16.82 -1.04 28.56
C ILE A 95 -18.02 -0.16 28.95
N LEU A 96 -19.15 -0.27 28.25
CA LEU A 96 -20.36 0.49 28.58
C LEU A 96 -20.85 0.17 29.99
N ILE A 97 -20.93 -1.10 30.36
CA ILE A 97 -21.35 -1.53 31.70
C ILE A 97 -20.37 -1.00 32.77
N ALA A 98 -19.06 -1.12 32.56
CA ALA A 98 -18.06 -0.59 33.48
C ALA A 98 -18.18 0.93 33.68
N THR A 99 -18.48 1.67 32.61
CA THR A 99 -18.69 3.13 32.69
C THR A 99 -20.04 3.53 33.29
N ALA A 100 -21.05 2.68 33.19
CA ALA A 100 -22.38 2.91 33.75
C ALA A 100 -22.46 2.60 35.24
N LEU A 101 -21.70 1.61 35.72
CA LEU A 101 -21.61 1.24 37.14
C LEU A 101 -20.60 2.07 37.94
N GLY A 102 -19.71 2.80 37.26
CA GLY A 102 -18.72 3.69 37.86
C GLY A 102 -19.22 5.12 38.15
N LYS A 103 -20.53 5.34 38.12
CA LYS A 103 -21.20 6.60 38.47
C LYS A 103 -22.18 6.39 39.60
#